data_AF-A0A524NGW9-F1
#
_entry.id   AF-A0A524NGW9-F1
#
_cell.length_a   1.000
_cell.length_b   1.000
_cell.length_c   1.000
_cell.angle_alpha   90.00
_cell.angle_beta   90.00
_cell.angle_gamma   90.00
#
_symmetry.space_group_name_H-M   'P 1'
#
loop_
_entity.id
_entity.type
_entity.pdbx_description
1 polymer ?
#
loop_
_entity_poly.entity_id
_entity_poly.type
_entity_poly.pdbx_seq_one_letter_code
_entity_poly.pdbx_strand_id
1 'polypeptide(L)'
;MKPWQLNRKVEGLSTKIDNPVKTETRFDINCFSEPERHLLDKIQEITDRYAPAIPPKDVIDKNADLWYKGLEIFGKRATDLFVEVVPDSFCCDELEKWYFKIYFHNFWLDWMDSIKEVRKMSKEQRDKLLCERREMGILDRVFRLPRNQPAKSERKDQKT
;
A
#
# COMPACT_ATOMS: atom_id res chain seq x y z
N MET A 1 -28.04 -27.25 -1.04
CA MET A 1 -27.63 -27.38 0.39
C MET A 1 -28.50 -26.43 1.20
N LYS A 2 -28.99 -26.82 2.39
CA LYS A 2 -29.90 -25.95 3.16
C LYS A 2 -29.09 -24.85 3.88
N PRO A 3 -29.60 -23.61 4.04
CA PRO A 3 -28.85 -22.48 4.61
C PRO A 3 -28.21 -22.75 5.98
N TRP A 4 -28.91 -23.50 6.85
CA TRP A 4 -28.40 -23.87 8.18
C TRP A 4 -27.17 -24.80 8.15
N GLN A 5 -27.02 -25.60 7.08
CA GLN A 5 -25.84 -26.46 6.89
C GLN A 5 -24.62 -25.65 6.44
N LEU A 6 -24.85 -24.54 5.72
CA LEU A 6 -23.81 -23.62 5.29
C LEU A 6 -23.28 -22.84 6.49
N ASN A 7 -24.17 -22.26 7.30
CA ASN A 7 -23.81 -21.50 8.49
C ASN A 7 -23.01 -22.35 9.49
N ARG A 8 -23.44 -23.58 9.76
CA ARG A 8 -22.73 -24.50 10.65
C ARG A 8 -21.33 -24.88 10.12
N LYS A 9 -21.14 -24.94 8.80
CA LYS A 9 -19.83 -25.17 8.18
C LYS A 9 -18.93 -23.93 8.29
N VAL A 10 -19.49 -22.74 8.08
CA VAL A 10 -18.76 -21.46 8.20
C VAL A 10 -18.32 -21.22 9.64
N GLU A 11 -19.20 -21.43 10.62
CA GLU A 11 -18.87 -21.33 12.05
C GLU A 11 -17.76 -22.33 12.45
N GLY A 12 -17.88 -23.58 12.00
CA GLY A 12 -16.85 -24.59 12.25
C GLY A 12 -15.51 -24.33 11.57
N LEU A 13 -15.47 -23.55 10.49
CA LEU A 13 -14.25 -23.09 9.83
C LEU A 13 -13.67 -21.88 10.56
N SER A 14 -14.51 -20.93 10.98
CA SER A 14 -14.11 -19.76 11.75
C SER A 14 -13.36 -20.16 13.03
N THR A 15 -13.89 -21.13 13.78
CA THR A 15 -13.24 -21.68 14.99
C THR A 15 -11.93 -22.42 14.73
N LYS A 16 -11.63 -22.78 13.48
CA LYS A 16 -10.35 -23.41 13.09
C LYS A 16 -9.30 -22.39 12.63
N ILE A 17 -9.75 -21.19 12.25
CA ILE A 17 -8.91 -20.09 11.74
C ILE A 17 -8.37 -19.23 12.89
N ASP A 18 -8.94 -19.34 14.11
CA ASP A 18 -8.52 -18.60 15.32
C ASP A 18 -7.10 -18.90 15.85
N ASN A 19 -6.30 -19.70 15.15
CA ASN A 19 -4.86 -19.71 15.40
C ASN A 19 -4.27 -18.51 14.66
N PRO A 20 -3.76 -17.47 15.36
CA PRO A 20 -2.89 -16.49 14.74
C PRO A 20 -1.57 -17.21 14.47
N VAL A 21 -1.55 -18.05 13.44
CA VAL A 21 -0.32 -18.36 12.74
C VAL A 21 0.30 -16.99 12.49
N LYS A 22 1.54 -16.77 12.92
CA LYS A 22 2.35 -15.65 12.43
C LYS A 22 2.40 -15.83 10.91
N THR A 23 1.38 -15.36 10.22
CA THR A 23 1.28 -15.41 8.77
C THR A 23 2.21 -14.33 8.29
N GLU A 24 3.49 -14.65 8.29
CA GLU A 24 4.39 -14.08 7.32
C GLU A 24 3.74 -14.36 5.97
N THR A 25 3.25 -13.31 5.31
CA THR A 25 2.80 -13.39 3.93
C THR A 25 4.02 -13.81 3.10
N ARG A 26 4.15 -15.11 2.85
CA ARG A 26 5.23 -15.66 2.03
C ARG A 26 4.85 -15.48 0.58
N PHE A 27 5.59 -14.62 -0.11
CA PHE A 27 5.53 -14.57 -1.57
C PHE A 27 6.26 -15.80 -2.10
N ASP A 28 5.55 -16.67 -2.81
CA ASP A 28 6.21 -17.74 -3.56
C ASP A 28 7.01 -17.11 -4.70
N ILE A 29 8.34 -17.25 -4.64
CA ILE A 29 9.25 -16.65 -5.61
C ILE A 29 9.03 -17.21 -7.03
N ASN A 30 8.40 -18.39 -7.13
CA ASN A 30 8.06 -19.01 -8.41
C ASN A 30 6.94 -18.25 -9.15
N CYS A 31 6.20 -17.37 -8.47
CA CYS A 31 5.21 -16.50 -9.11
C CYS A 31 5.84 -15.38 -9.96
N PHE A 32 7.14 -15.12 -9.79
CA PHE A 32 7.87 -14.15 -10.62
C PHE A 32 8.35 -14.80 -11.92
N SER A 33 8.38 -13.99 -12.98
CA SER A 33 9.02 -14.35 -14.23
C SER A 33 10.52 -14.58 -14.04
N GLU A 34 11.14 -15.34 -14.95
CA GLU A 34 12.57 -15.64 -14.87
C GLU A 34 13.48 -14.39 -14.76
N PRO A 35 13.22 -13.28 -15.51
CA PRO A 35 14.01 -12.05 -15.35
C PRO A 35 13.79 -11.38 -13.98
N GLU A 36 12.56 -11.39 -13.46
CA GLU A 36 12.25 -10.84 -12.14
C GLU A 36 12.95 -11.64 -11.04
N ARG A 37 12.95 -12.98 -11.13
CA ARG A 37 13.68 -13.85 -10.19
C ARG A 37 15.17 -13.55 -10.21
N HIS A 38 15.79 -13.51 -11.39
CA HIS A 38 17.22 -13.24 -11.50
C HIS A 38 17.62 -11.87 -10.94
N LEU A 39 16.73 -10.87 -11.06
CA LEU A 39 16.93 -9.57 -10.44
C LEU A 39 16.85 -9.64 -8.91
N LEU A 40 15.84 -10.32 -8.37
CA LEU A 40 15.66 -10.50 -6.93
C LEU A 40 16.79 -11.34 -6.31
N ASP A 41 17.29 -12.36 -7.02
CA ASP A 41 18.43 -13.16 -6.60
C ASP A 41 19.69 -12.30 -6.46
N LYS A 42 19.94 -11.36 -7.38
CA LYS A 42 21.07 -10.41 -7.25
C LYS A 42 20.95 -9.50 -6.04
N ILE A 43 19.73 -9.06 -5.72
CA ILE A 43 19.47 -8.27 -4.52
C ILE A 43 19.72 -9.11 -3.27
N GLN A 44 19.26 -10.37 -3.27
CA GLN A 44 19.48 -11.30 -2.18
C GLN A 44 20.96 -11.61 -2.00
N GLU A 45 21.72 -11.87 -3.07
CA GLU A 45 23.16 -12.09 -3.03
C GLU A 45 23.91 -10.91 -2.39
N ILE A 46 23.54 -9.67 -2.72
CA ILE A 46 24.12 -8.49 -2.08
C ILE A 46 23.81 -8.50 -0.59
N THR A 47 22.56 -8.78 -0.21
CA THR A 47 22.13 -8.83 1.20
C THR A 47 22.89 -9.90 1.98
N ASP A 48 23.00 -11.10 1.44
CA ASP A 48 23.64 -12.25 2.07
C ASP A 48 25.15 -12.03 2.29
N ARG A 49 25.83 -11.30 1.40
CA ARG A 49 27.25 -10.95 1.55
C ARG A 49 27.53 -10.08 2.77
N TYR A 50 26.58 -9.28 3.20
CA TYR A 50 26.74 -8.39 4.35
C TYR A 50 26.01 -8.91 5.60
N ALA A 51 25.24 -9.99 5.48
CA ALA A 51 24.55 -10.61 6.60
C ALA A 51 25.55 -11.03 7.71
N PRO A 52 25.21 -10.84 9.01
CA PRO A 52 23.91 -10.40 9.53
C PRO A 52 23.72 -8.87 9.54
N ALA A 53 24.70 -8.09 9.09
CA ALA A 53 24.60 -6.64 8.99
C ALA A 53 23.87 -6.20 7.71
N ILE A 54 23.47 -4.93 7.67
CA ILE A 54 22.88 -4.31 6.48
C ILE A 54 24.03 -3.88 5.56
N PRO A 55 23.91 -4.01 4.22
CA PRO A 55 24.89 -3.48 3.29
C PRO A 55 25.24 -2.01 3.57
N PRO A 56 26.52 -1.63 3.53
CA PRO A 56 26.96 -0.24 3.65
C PRO A 56 26.28 0.69 2.64
N LYS A 57 26.12 1.97 2.99
CA LYS A 57 25.36 2.93 2.18
C LYS A 57 25.94 3.11 0.77
N ASP A 58 27.26 3.12 0.62
CA ASP A 58 27.94 3.19 -0.66
C ASP A 58 27.63 2.00 -1.58
N VAL A 59 27.47 0.81 -0.99
CA VAL A 59 27.06 -0.41 -1.72
C VAL A 59 25.61 -0.30 -2.16
N ILE A 60 24.73 0.22 -1.29
CA ILE A 60 23.32 0.48 -1.64
C ILE A 60 23.25 1.50 -2.77
N ASP A 61 23.94 2.63 -2.65
CA ASP A 61 23.94 3.71 -3.64
C ASP A 61 24.48 3.23 -5.00
N LYS A 62 25.53 2.41 -5.00
CA LYS A 62 26.10 1.82 -6.23
C LYS A 62 25.15 0.83 -6.93
N ASN A 63 24.25 0.21 -6.17
CA ASN A 63 23.28 -0.77 -6.68
C ASN A 63 21.84 -0.23 -6.65
N ALA A 64 21.65 1.09 -6.51
CA ALA A 64 20.35 1.69 -6.25
C ALA A 64 19.31 1.32 -7.34
N ASP A 65 19.72 1.24 -8.60
CA ASP A 65 18.85 0.86 -9.71
C ASP A 65 18.27 -0.55 -9.55
N LEU A 66 19.06 -1.52 -9.05
CA LEU A 66 18.59 -2.87 -8.76
C LEU A 66 17.52 -2.84 -7.65
N TRP A 67 17.80 -2.12 -6.55
CA TRP A 67 16.85 -1.97 -5.45
C TRP A 67 15.55 -1.30 -5.88
N TYR A 68 15.63 -0.19 -6.64
CA TYR A 68 14.46 0.50 -7.16
C TYR A 68 13.65 -0.39 -8.09
N LYS A 69 14.31 -1.14 -8.97
CA LYS A 69 13.60 -2.06 -9.87
C LYS A 69 12.96 -3.22 -9.12
N GLY A 70 13.62 -3.76 -8.10
CA GLY A 70 13.05 -4.78 -7.22
C GLY A 70 11.80 -4.28 -6.48
N LEU A 71 11.87 -3.07 -5.93
CA LEU A 71 10.73 -2.41 -5.29
C LEU A 71 9.58 -2.12 -6.27
N GLU A 72 9.89 -1.73 -7.50
CA GLU A 72 8.90 -1.51 -8.56
C GLU A 72 8.15 -2.82 -8.89
N ILE A 73 8.88 -3.92 -9.08
CA ILE A 73 8.31 -5.25 -9.33
C ILE A 73 7.40 -5.67 -8.17
N PHE A 74 7.90 -5.56 -6.94
CA PHE A 74 7.14 -5.91 -5.74
C PHE A 74 5.86 -5.06 -5.61
N GLY A 75 5.99 -3.74 -5.77
CA GLY A 75 4.86 -2.81 -5.72
C GLY A 75 3.81 -3.08 -6.80
N LYS A 76 4.24 -3.42 -8.01
CA LYS A 76 3.34 -3.83 -9.09
C LYS A 76 2.60 -5.12 -8.74
N ARG A 77 3.30 -6.16 -8.26
CA ARG A 77 2.65 -7.43 -7.88
C ARG A 77 1.68 -7.28 -6.72
N ALA A 78 2.03 -6.49 -5.71
CA ALA A 78 1.12 -6.20 -4.60
C ALA A 78 -0.13 -5.45 -5.09
N THR A 79 0.05 -4.52 -6.04
CA THR A 79 -1.05 -3.79 -6.69
C THR A 79 -1.94 -4.72 -7.49
N ASP A 80 -1.37 -5.53 -8.39
CA ASP A 80 -2.12 -6.48 -9.22
C ASP A 80 -2.92 -7.46 -8.32
N LEU A 81 -2.28 -7.97 -7.28
CA LEU A 81 -2.94 -8.85 -6.31
C LEU A 81 -4.11 -8.14 -5.63
N PHE A 82 -3.91 -6.91 -5.13
CA PHE A 82 -4.98 -6.16 -4.47
C PHE A 82 -6.13 -5.84 -5.43
N VAL A 83 -5.82 -5.45 -6.67
CA VAL A 83 -6.79 -5.04 -7.68
C VAL A 83 -7.64 -6.20 -8.18
N GLU A 84 -7.10 -7.42 -8.24
CA GLU A 84 -7.86 -8.60 -8.64
C GLU A 84 -8.55 -9.28 -7.44
N VAL A 85 -7.84 -9.47 -6.32
CA VAL A 85 -8.37 -10.24 -5.18
C VAL A 85 -9.47 -9.49 -4.44
N VAL A 86 -9.36 -8.17 -4.26
CA VAL A 86 -10.32 -7.43 -3.45
C VAL A 86 -11.71 -7.43 -4.08
N PRO A 87 -11.91 -7.11 -5.38
CA PRO A 87 -13.22 -7.22 -6.01
C PRO A 87 -13.79 -8.64 -5.96
N ASP A 88 -12.96 -9.65 -6.19
CA ASP A 88 -13.38 -11.05 -6.12
C ASP A 88 -13.83 -11.44 -4.71
N SER A 89 -13.16 -10.93 -3.67
CA SER A 89 -13.54 -11.18 -2.27
C SER A 89 -14.89 -10.56 -1.88
N PHE A 90 -15.33 -9.52 -2.62
CA PHE A 90 -16.64 -8.89 -2.46
C PHE A 90 -17.69 -9.43 -3.42
N CYS A 91 -17.37 -10.47 -4.20
CA CYS A 91 -18.25 -11.03 -5.23
C CYS A 91 -18.73 -9.99 -6.24
N CYS A 92 -17.89 -8.99 -6.56
CA CYS A 92 -18.23 -7.92 -7.47
C CYS A 92 -18.57 -8.44 -8.87
N ASP A 93 -19.58 -7.84 -9.51
CA ASP A 93 -19.85 -8.09 -10.93
C ASP A 93 -18.80 -7.40 -11.84
N GLU A 94 -18.90 -7.62 -13.15
CA GLU A 94 -17.93 -7.08 -14.12
C GLU A 94 -17.87 -5.54 -14.10
N LEU A 95 -19.00 -4.87 -13.90
CA LEU A 95 -19.08 -3.42 -13.87
C LEU A 95 -18.50 -2.87 -12.56
N GLU A 96 -18.79 -3.51 -11.43
CA GLU A 96 -18.23 -3.17 -10.11
C GLU A 96 -16.71 -3.37 -10.08
N LYS A 97 -16.21 -4.46 -10.67
CA LYS A 97 -14.77 -4.70 -10.86
C LYS A 97 -14.11 -3.59 -11.67
N TRP A 98 -14.73 -3.20 -12.78
CA TRP A 98 -14.24 -2.10 -13.61
C TRP A 98 -14.19 -0.78 -12.84
N TYR A 99 -15.25 -0.45 -12.09
CA TYR A 99 -15.25 0.72 -11.22
C TYR A 99 -14.13 0.65 -10.17
N PHE A 100 -13.97 -0.48 -9.47
CA PHE A 100 -12.90 -0.64 -8.49
C PHE A 100 -11.53 -0.38 -9.10
N LYS A 101 -11.23 -0.96 -10.28
CA LYS A 101 -9.98 -0.76 -11.02
C LYS A 101 -9.69 0.72 -11.27
N ILE A 102 -10.68 1.48 -11.76
CA ILE A 102 -10.52 2.91 -12.03
C ILE A 102 -10.32 3.71 -10.75
N TYR A 103 -11.12 3.45 -9.71
CA TYR A 103 -11.00 4.18 -8.45
C TYR A 103 -9.67 3.90 -7.75
N PHE A 104 -9.21 2.66 -7.78
CA PHE A 104 -7.90 2.28 -7.26
C PHE A 104 -6.78 2.97 -8.04
N HIS A 105 -6.83 2.97 -9.37
CA HIS A 105 -5.80 3.62 -10.19
C HIS A 105 -5.74 5.14 -9.93
N ASN A 106 -6.90 5.80 -9.86
CA ASN A 106 -6.98 7.22 -9.53
C ASN A 106 -6.45 7.51 -8.12
N PHE A 107 -6.82 6.69 -7.13
CA PHE A 107 -6.27 6.78 -5.78
C PHE A 107 -4.74 6.66 -5.79
N TRP A 108 -4.19 5.72 -6.56
CA TRP A 108 -2.75 5.51 -6.65
C TRP A 108 -2.03 6.73 -7.26
N LEU A 109 -2.57 7.31 -8.32
CA LEU A 109 -2.02 8.53 -8.94
C LEU A 109 -2.10 9.72 -7.98
N ASP A 110 -3.27 9.96 -7.37
CA ASP A 110 -3.49 11.04 -6.39
C ASP A 110 -2.51 10.91 -5.21
N TRP A 111 -2.32 9.68 -4.73
CA TRP A 111 -1.36 9.37 -3.67
C TRP A 111 0.07 9.68 -4.09
N MET A 112 0.49 9.23 -5.28
CA MET A 112 1.84 9.45 -5.80
C MET A 112 2.15 10.94 -5.95
N ASP A 113 1.21 11.72 -6.46
CA ASP A 113 1.38 13.16 -6.62
C ASP A 113 1.40 13.88 -5.26
N SER A 114 0.54 13.48 -4.32
CA SER A 114 0.56 13.99 -2.95
C SER A 114 1.91 13.71 -2.26
N ILE A 115 2.45 12.50 -2.42
CA ILE A 115 3.76 12.13 -1.89
C ILE A 115 4.89 12.95 -2.52
N LYS A 116 4.84 13.23 -3.83
CA LYS A 116 5.84 14.10 -4.47
C LYS A 116 5.84 15.49 -3.86
N GLU A 117 4.67 16.08 -3.64
CA GLU A 117 4.58 17.41 -3.00
C GLU A 117 5.08 17.39 -1.57
N VAL A 118 4.73 16.37 -0.77
CA VAL A 118 5.26 16.20 0.60
C VAL A 118 6.78 16.02 0.60
N ARG A 119 7.35 15.35 -0.41
CA ARG A 119 8.81 15.16 -0.54
C ARG A 119 9.55 16.44 -0.92
N LYS A 120 8.90 17.41 -1.55
CA LYS A 120 9.48 18.73 -1.86
C LYS A 120 9.54 19.66 -0.63
N MET A 121 8.74 19.39 0.41
CA MET A 121 8.70 20.21 1.62
C MET A 121 10.04 20.17 2.37
N SER A 122 10.43 21.29 2.97
CA SER A 122 11.60 21.35 3.85
C SER A 122 11.39 20.48 5.10
N LYS A 123 12.48 20.13 5.78
CA LYS A 123 12.40 19.35 7.02
C LYS A 123 11.56 20.08 8.08
N GLU A 124 11.75 21.38 8.24
CA GLU A 124 11.00 22.19 9.21
C GLU A 124 9.49 22.19 8.91
N GLN A 125 9.13 22.29 7.62
CA GLN A 125 7.73 22.24 7.19
C GLN A 125 7.08 20.88 7.47
N ARG A 126 7.83 19.79 7.22
CA ARG A 126 7.35 18.43 7.48
C ARG A 126 7.16 18.18 8.97
N ASP A 127 8.12 18.61 9.80
CA ASP A 127 8.05 18.43 11.25
C ASP A 127 6.89 19.25 11.84
N LYS A 128 6.70 20.50 11.39
CA LYS A 128 5.55 21.32 11.77
C LYS A 128 4.22 20.65 11.41
N LEU A 129 4.08 20.21 10.15
CA LEU A 129 2.86 19.54 9.70
C LEU A 129 2.60 18.26 10.50
N LEU A 130 3.62 17.45 10.77
CA LEU A 130 3.49 16.25 11.59
C LEU A 130 3.02 16.55 13.02
N CYS A 131 3.56 17.60 13.65
CA CYS A 131 3.10 18.07 14.97
C CYS A 131 1.63 18.48 14.93
N GLU A 132 1.23 19.33 13.97
CA GLU A 132 -0.17 19.77 13.81
C GLU A 132 -1.12 18.58 13.63
N ARG A 133 -0.76 17.61 12.77
CA ARG A 133 -1.58 16.41 12.52
C ARG A 133 -1.68 15.50 13.75
N ARG A 134 -0.62 15.43 14.56
CA ARG A 134 -0.59 14.70 15.83
C ARG A 134 -1.49 15.36 16.88
N GLU A 135 -1.40 16.68 17.02
CA GLU A 135 -2.23 17.47 17.94
C GLU A 135 -3.72 17.38 17.59
N MET A 136 -4.05 17.38 16.28
CA MET A 136 -5.41 17.15 15.81
C MET A 136 -5.88 15.69 15.97
N GLY A 137 -4.99 14.76 16.35
CA GLY A 137 -5.29 13.34 16.53
C GLY A 137 -5.73 12.64 15.25
N ILE A 138 -5.24 13.08 14.09
CA ILE A 138 -5.67 12.57 12.78
C ILE A 138 -4.65 11.64 12.10
N LEU A 139 -3.48 11.44 12.67
CA LEU A 139 -2.47 10.53 12.12
C LEU A 139 -2.95 9.08 12.05
N ASP A 140 -3.74 8.64 13.03
CA ASP A 140 -4.25 7.28 13.13
C ASP A 140 -5.71 7.13 12.68
N ARG A 141 -6.28 8.18 12.09
CA ARG A 141 -7.68 8.18 11.68
C ARG A 141 -7.80 8.12 10.17
N VAL A 142 -8.46 7.07 9.68
CA VAL A 142 -8.81 6.92 8.27
C VAL A 142 -10.14 7.63 8.05
N PHE A 143 -10.12 8.77 7.37
CA PHE A 143 -11.33 9.48 6.95
C PHE A 143 -11.40 9.51 5.44
N ARG A 144 -12.62 9.37 4.90
CA ARG A 144 -12.88 9.71 3.51
C ARG A 144 -12.70 11.23 3.36
N LEU A 145 -11.69 11.65 2.61
CA LEU A 145 -11.59 13.05 2.22
C LEU A 145 -12.83 13.40 1.39
N PRO A 146 -13.58 14.45 1.74
CA PRO A 146 -14.73 14.87 0.96
C PRO A 146 -14.23 15.34 -0.40
N ARG A 147 -14.53 14.57 -1.46
CA ARG A 147 -14.36 15.03 -2.85
C ARG A 147 -15.37 16.17 -3.04
N ASN A 148 -14.87 17.40 -3.27
CA ASN A 148 -15.63 18.63 -3.57
C ASN A 148 -16.07 19.50 -2.38
N GLN A 149 -15.18 19.86 -1.46
CA GLN A 149 -15.38 21.13 -0.75
C GLN A 149 -14.67 22.23 -1.54
N PRO A 150 -15.39 23.18 -2.18
CA PRO A 150 -14.74 24.38 -2.67
C PRO A 150 -14.06 25.04 -1.46
N ALA A 151 -12.80 25.47 -1.64
CA ALA A 151 -12.10 26.25 -0.65
C ALA A 151 -13.03 27.35 -0.15
N LYS A 152 -13.41 27.31 1.13
CA LYS A 152 -14.19 28.38 1.75
C LYS A 152 -13.38 29.65 1.54
N SER A 153 -13.82 30.50 0.62
CA SER A 153 -13.28 31.84 0.48
C SER A 153 -13.40 32.50 1.85
N GLU A 154 -12.26 32.96 2.35
CA GLU A 154 -12.18 33.75 3.57
C GLU A 154 -13.20 34.89 3.46
N ARG A 155 -14.10 34.97 4.45
CA ARG A 155 -15.01 36.10 4.61
C ARG A 155 -14.14 37.36 4.70
N LYS A 156 -14.18 38.20 3.65
CA LYS A 156 -13.79 39.60 3.81
C LYS A 156 -14.90 40.29 4.58
N ASP A 157 -14.54 40.74 5.77
CA ASP A 157 -15.31 41.67 6.59
C ASP A 157 -15.80 42.84 5.74
N GLN A 158 -17.12 42.95 5.57
CA GLN A 158 -17.76 44.20 5.21
C GLN A 158 -17.74 45.08 6.45
N LYS A 159 -16.76 45.98 6.52
CA LYS A 159 -16.90 47.23 7.28
C LYS A 159 -18.06 48.01 6.68
N THR A 160 -19.05 48.34 7.51
CA THR A 160 -19.87 49.54 7.36
C THR A 160 -19.70 50.36 8.62
#